data_AF-A0A2X1NSY7-F1
#
_entry.id   AF-A0A2X1NSY7-F1
#
_cell.length_a   1.000
_cell.length_b   1.000
_cell.length_c   1.000
_cell.angle_alpha   90.00
_cell.angle_beta   90.00
_cell.angle_gamma   90.00
#
_symmetry.space_group_name_H-M   'P 1'
#
loop_
_entity.id
_entity.type
_entity.pdbx_description
1 polymer ?
#
loop_
_entity_poly.entity_id
_entity_poly.type
_entity_poly.pdbx_seq_one_letter_code
_entity_poly.pdbx_strand_id
1 'polypeptide(L)'
;MEKSSKSVNQRWDDWFADPIDLADARELVTDTRQFLADVPAHTSFTNAQLLEIMMAQDFQDLTGQVIKRMMDVIQEIERQLLMVLLENIPEQESRPKRENQSLLNGPQVDTSKAGVVASQDQVDDLLDSLGF
;
A
#
# COMPACT_ATOMS: atom_id res chain seq x y z
N MET A 1 -6.79 -21.34 -19.25
CA MET A 1 -7.40 -20.32 -20.13
C MET A 1 -6.49 -19.91 -21.28
N GLU A 2 -5.26 -19.44 -21.05
CA GLU A 2 -4.34 -19.02 -22.13
C GLU A 2 -4.04 -20.13 -23.15
N LYS A 3 -3.68 -21.34 -22.69
CA LYS A 3 -3.44 -22.50 -23.57
C LYS A 3 -4.65 -22.84 -24.44
N SER A 4 -5.85 -22.84 -23.85
CA SER A 4 -7.11 -23.10 -24.56
C SER A 4 -7.42 -22.03 -25.60
N SER A 5 -7.22 -20.74 -25.26
CA SER A 5 -7.38 -19.62 -26.19
C SER A 5 -6.43 -19.73 -27.38
N LYS A 6 -5.13 -19.99 -27.12
CA LYS A 6 -4.13 -20.18 -28.17
C LYS A 6 -4.45 -21.39 -29.07
N SER A 7 -4.92 -22.49 -28.46
CA SER A 7 -5.29 -23.69 -29.20
C SER A 7 -6.51 -23.49 -30.10
N VAL A 8 -7.55 -22.82 -29.62
CA VAL A 8 -8.75 -22.51 -30.43
C VAL A 8 -8.38 -21.55 -31.56
N ASN A 9 -7.57 -20.52 -31.28
CA ASN A 9 -7.12 -19.58 -32.32
C ASN A 9 -6.31 -20.28 -33.42
N GLN A 10 -5.32 -21.10 -33.06
CA GLN A 10 -4.53 -21.85 -34.02
C GLN A 10 -5.38 -22.76 -34.90
N ARG A 11 -6.36 -23.46 -34.30
CA ARG A 11 -7.26 -24.35 -35.06
C ARG A 11 -8.16 -23.58 -36.03
N TRP A 12 -8.57 -22.36 -35.70
CA TRP A 12 -9.26 -21.48 -36.63
C TRP A 12 -8.34 -21.03 -37.77
N ASP A 13 -7.11 -20.61 -37.45
CA ASP A 13 -6.12 -20.20 -38.46
C ASP A 13 -5.85 -21.34 -39.45
N ASP A 14 -5.64 -22.56 -38.95
CA ASP A 14 -5.40 -23.77 -39.75
C ASP A 14 -6.62 -24.10 -40.64
N TRP A 15 -7.84 -24.07 -40.08
CA TRP A 15 -9.07 -24.35 -40.82
C TRP A 15 -9.36 -23.33 -41.91
N PHE A 16 -9.05 -22.04 -41.68
CA PHE A 16 -9.21 -20.99 -42.70
C PHE A 16 -8.13 -21.04 -43.79
N ALA A 17 -6.92 -21.50 -43.45
CA ALA A 17 -5.82 -21.63 -44.40
C ALA A 17 -6.01 -22.81 -45.36
N ASP A 18 -6.51 -23.94 -44.86
CA ASP A 18 -6.82 -25.13 -45.66
C ASP A 18 -8.09 -25.81 -45.12
N PRO A 19 -9.29 -25.44 -45.60
CA PRO A 19 -10.54 -26.01 -45.12
C PRO A 19 -10.66 -27.50 -45.48
N ILE A 20 -10.48 -28.38 -44.48
CA ILE A 20 -10.41 -29.83 -44.68
C ILE A 20 -11.82 -30.48 -44.74
N ASP A 21 -12.64 -30.33 -43.69
CA ASP A 21 -13.98 -30.94 -43.59
C ASP A 21 -14.98 -30.07 -42.80
N LEU A 22 -16.26 -30.16 -43.15
CA LEU A 22 -17.39 -29.58 -42.41
C LEU A 22 -17.60 -30.22 -41.04
N ALA A 23 -17.18 -31.47 -40.85
CA ALA A 23 -17.19 -32.13 -39.55
C ALA A 23 -16.24 -31.43 -38.56
N ASP A 24 -15.01 -31.14 -39.00
CA ASP A 24 -13.99 -30.45 -38.20
C ASP A 24 -14.42 -29.01 -37.86
N ALA A 25 -15.13 -28.34 -38.78
CA ALA A 25 -15.71 -27.03 -38.54
C ALA A 25 -16.74 -27.05 -37.39
N ARG A 26 -17.57 -28.09 -37.31
CA ARG A 26 -18.58 -28.24 -36.24
C ARG A 26 -17.93 -28.51 -34.88
N GLU A 27 -16.89 -29.33 -34.86
CA GLU A 27 -16.11 -29.57 -33.65
C GLU A 27 -15.45 -28.28 -33.17
N LEU A 28 -14.80 -27.54 -34.07
CA LEU A 28 -14.14 -26.28 -33.74
C LEU A 28 -15.12 -25.22 -33.22
N VAL A 29 -16.32 -25.13 -33.80
CA VAL A 29 -17.40 -24.26 -33.28
C VAL A 29 -17.83 -24.71 -31.88
N THR A 30 -17.98 -26.02 -31.66
CA THR A 30 -18.36 -26.56 -30.34
C THR A 30 -17.32 -26.21 -29.28
N ASP A 31 -16.05 -26.44 -29.58
CA ASP A 31 -14.94 -26.16 -28.67
C ASP A 31 -14.78 -24.66 -28.39
N THR A 32 -15.02 -23.81 -29.39
CA THR A 32 -15.03 -22.35 -29.23
C THR A 32 -16.17 -21.92 -28.31
N ARG A 33 -17.38 -22.47 -28.48
CA ARG A 33 -18.52 -22.15 -27.59
C ARG A 33 -18.28 -22.64 -26.17
N GLN A 34 -17.66 -23.80 -25.99
CA GLN A 34 -17.29 -24.29 -24.66
C GLN A 34 -16.26 -23.36 -24.00
N PHE A 35 -15.19 -22.98 -24.72
CA PHE A 35 -14.20 -22.03 -24.21
C PHE A 35 -14.86 -20.70 -23.78
N LEU A 36 -15.75 -20.15 -24.61
CA LEU A 36 -16.47 -18.91 -24.28
C LEU A 36 -17.40 -19.07 -23.06
N ALA A 37 -18.00 -20.24 -22.86
CA ALA A 37 -18.80 -20.55 -21.68
C ALA A 37 -17.96 -20.66 -20.39
N ASP A 38 -16.69 -21.08 -20.51
CA ASP A 38 -15.77 -21.23 -19.37
C ASP A 38 -15.12 -19.89 -18.94
N VAL A 39 -15.02 -18.91 -19.84
CA VAL A 39 -14.38 -17.60 -19.59
C VAL A 39 -14.98 -16.84 -18.39
N PRO A 40 -16.33 -16.71 -18.24
CA PRO A 40 -16.92 -16.05 -17.09
C PRO A 40 -16.52 -16.68 -15.75
N ALA A 41 -16.47 -18.02 -15.68
CA ALA A 41 -16.12 -18.72 -14.44
C ALA A 41 -14.67 -18.44 -14.01
N HIS A 42 -13.73 -18.54 -14.95
CA HIS A 42 -12.32 -18.25 -14.67
C HIS A 42 -12.08 -16.77 -14.34
N THR A 43 -12.75 -15.85 -15.03
CA THR A 43 -12.64 -14.41 -14.79
C THR A 43 -13.21 -14.05 -13.42
N SER A 44 -14.39 -14.58 -13.08
CA SER A 44 -15.02 -14.38 -11.77
C SER A 44 -14.16 -14.93 -10.63
N PHE A 45 -13.60 -16.13 -10.80
CA PHE A 45 -12.67 -16.72 -9.83
C PHE A 45 -11.44 -15.85 -9.62
N THR A 46 -10.80 -15.41 -10.71
CA THR A 46 -9.62 -14.53 -10.62
C THR A 46 -9.95 -13.21 -9.92
N ASN A 47 -11.08 -12.60 -10.25
CA ASN A 47 -11.53 -11.36 -9.61
C ASN A 47 -11.79 -11.56 -8.11
N ALA A 48 -12.42 -12.67 -7.73
CA ALA A 48 -12.65 -12.99 -6.32
C ALA A 48 -11.33 -13.15 -5.55
N GLN A 49 -10.33 -13.81 -6.14
CA GLN A 49 -8.99 -13.94 -5.55
C GLN A 49 -8.27 -12.59 -5.42
N LEU A 50 -8.40 -11.69 -6.40
CA LEU A 50 -7.83 -10.34 -6.30
C LEU A 50 -8.49 -9.51 -5.20
N LEU A 51 -9.81 -9.64 -5.01
CA LEU A 51 -10.52 -9.01 -3.88
C LEU A 51 -10.10 -9.61 -2.54
N GLU A 52 -9.92 -10.92 -2.46
CA GLU A 52 -9.43 -11.60 -1.25
C GLU A 52 -8.01 -11.14 -0.90
N ILE A 53 -7.11 -11.02 -1.89
CA ILE A 53 -5.76 -10.47 -1.71
C ILE A 53 -5.81 -9.02 -1.23
N MET A 54 -6.68 -8.19 -1.82
CA MET A 54 -6.84 -6.78 -1.43
C MET A 54 -7.37 -6.65 -0.01
N MET A 55 -8.37 -7.47 0.37
CA MET A 55 -8.87 -7.49 1.73
C MET A 55 -7.76 -7.89 2.69
N ALA A 56 -7.01 -8.96 2.41
CA ALA A 56 -5.92 -9.45 3.27
C ALA A 56 -4.72 -8.48 3.43
N GLN A 57 -4.66 -7.36 2.69
CA GLN A 57 -3.65 -6.33 2.86
C GLN A 57 -3.86 -5.45 4.10
N ASP A 58 -5.01 -5.53 4.75
CA ASP A 58 -5.31 -4.93 6.07
C ASP A 58 -4.31 -5.33 7.18
N PHE A 59 -3.61 -6.46 7.04
CA PHE A 59 -2.48 -6.83 7.91
C PHE A 59 -1.32 -5.84 7.89
N GLN A 60 -1.12 -5.10 6.79
CA GLN A 60 -0.06 -4.10 6.67
C GLN A 60 -0.33 -2.89 7.58
N ASP A 61 -1.58 -2.44 7.68
CA ASP A 61 -1.94 -1.33 8.57
C ASP A 61 -1.73 -1.71 10.04
N LEU A 62 -2.14 -2.93 10.41
CA LEU A 62 -1.94 -3.44 11.76
C LEU A 62 -0.45 -3.52 12.12
N THR A 63 0.39 -3.96 11.19
CA THR A 63 1.86 -4.00 11.39
C THR A 63 2.44 -2.60 11.54
N GLY A 64 1.99 -1.63 10.74
CA GLY A 64 2.39 -0.23 10.85
C GLY A 64 2.02 0.37 12.21
N GLN A 65 0.82 0.11 12.70
CA GLN A 65 0.37 0.53 14.03
C GLN A 65 1.21 -0.11 15.15
N VAL A 66 1.54 -1.40 15.04
CA VAL A 66 2.41 -2.09 16.02
C VAL A 66 3.81 -1.48 16.04
N ILE A 67 4.42 -1.23 14.88
CA ILE A 67 5.73 -0.57 14.79
C ILE A 67 5.67 0.83 15.42
N LYS A 68 4.62 1.61 15.15
CA LYS A 68 4.42 2.93 15.76
C LYS A 68 4.38 2.87 17.29
N ARG A 69 3.57 1.97 17.86
CA ARG A 69 3.50 1.77 19.31
C ARG A 69 4.83 1.30 19.90
N MET A 70 5.56 0.43 19.19
CA MET A 70 6.89 0.01 19.62
C MET A 70 7.89 1.17 19.64
N MET A 71 7.83 2.08 18.66
CA MET A 71 8.67 3.29 18.66
C MET A 71 8.36 4.19 19.87
N ASP A 72 7.08 4.40 20.18
CA ASP A 72 6.68 5.20 21.35
C ASP A 72 7.23 4.59 22.66
N VAL A 73 7.16 3.26 22.80
CA VAL A 73 7.72 2.54 23.96
C VAL A 73 9.24 2.69 24.04
N ILE A 74 9.95 2.56 22.92
CA ILE A 74 11.41 2.73 22.87
C ILE A 74 11.81 4.15 23.28
N GLN A 75 11.08 5.16 22.80
CA GLN A 75 11.34 6.56 23.12
C GLN A 75 11.14 6.87 24.62
N GLU A 76 10.11 6.28 25.25
CA GLU A 76 9.91 6.43 26.69
C GLU A 76 11.03 5.75 27.49
N ILE A 77 11.47 4.55 27.07
CA ILE A 77 12.62 3.86 27.67
C ILE A 77 13.88 4.74 27.56
N GLU A 78 14.15 5.32 26.39
CA GLU A 78 15.28 6.24 26.20
C GLU A 78 15.22 7.43 27.14
N ARG A 79 14.05 8.06 27.29
CA ARG A 79 13.85 9.21 28.19
C ARG A 79 14.12 8.83 29.65
N GLN A 80 13.64 7.67 30.08
CA GLN A 80 13.85 7.17 31.44
C GLN A 80 15.33 6.86 31.71
N LEU A 81 16.02 6.22 30.75
CA LEU A 81 17.45 5.97 30.86
C LEU A 81 18.26 7.27 30.92
N LEU A 82 17.89 8.29 30.13
CA LEU A 82 18.53 9.61 30.19
C LEU A 82 18.32 10.30 31.54
N MET A 83 17.11 10.25 32.11
CA MET A 83 16.85 10.80 33.45
C MET A 83 17.70 10.10 34.51
N VAL A 84 17.75 8.78 34.51
CA VAL A 84 18.60 8.01 35.44
C VAL A 84 20.07 8.37 35.28
N LEU A 85 20.57 8.51 34.05
CA LEU A 85 21.95 8.91 33.81
C LEU A 85 22.23 10.32 34.35
N LEU A 86 21.37 11.30 34.04
CA LEU A 86 21.53 12.69 34.50
C LEU A 86 21.48 12.81 36.03
N GLU A 87 20.57 12.10 36.69
CA GLU A 87 20.45 12.08 38.16
C GLU A 87 21.66 11.44 38.83
N ASN A 88 22.37 10.55 38.14
CA ASN A 88 23.55 9.86 38.65
C ASN A 88 24.88 10.47 38.16
N ILE A 89 24.87 11.59 37.44
CA ILE A 89 26.10 12.34 37.17
C ILE A 89 26.50 13.02 38.50
N PRO A 90 27.66 12.67 39.09
CA PRO A 90 28.16 13.40 40.26
C PRO A 90 28.36 14.87 39.87
N GLU A 91 27.88 15.81 40.71
CA GLU A 91 27.99 17.25 40.49
C GLU A 91 29.41 17.61 40.03
N GLN A 92 29.60 17.79 38.71
CA GLN A 92 30.84 18.34 38.21
C GLN A 92 30.83 19.81 38.56
N GLU A 93 31.73 20.20 39.46
CA GLU A 93 32.05 21.59 39.78
C GLU A 93 31.97 22.45 38.52
N SER A 94 31.02 23.38 38.56
CA SER A 94 30.71 24.40 37.56
C SER A 94 31.86 24.75 36.61
N ARG A 95 31.81 24.22 35.38
CA ARG A 95 32.65 24.75 34.28
C ARG A 95 32.03 26.05 33.74
N PRO A 96 32.83 27.10 33.51
CA PRO A 96 32.32 28.42 33.11
C PRO A 96 31.69 28.37 31.71
N LYS A 97 30.53 29.01 31.58
CA LYS A 97 29.79 29.18 30.32
C LYS A 97 30.70 29.79 29.25
N ARG A 98 30.94 29.07 28.15
CA ARG A 98 31.50 29.65 26.93
C ARG A 98 30.36 30.26 26.12
N GLU A 99 30.32 31.59 26.09
CA GLU A 99 29.59 32.35 25.09
C GLU A 99 30.15 32.05 23.68
N ASN A 100 29.25 32.12 22.70
CA ASN A 100 29.46 32.15 21.24
C ASN A 100 29.51 30.81 20.50
N GLN A 101 28.41 30.56 19.77
CA GLN A 101 28.33 30.16 18.35
C GLN A 101 26.84 29.84 18.07
N SER A 102 25.99 30.80 17.69
CA SER A 102 25.83 31.32 16.32
C SER A 102 26.21 30.30 15.25
N LEU A 103 25.27 29.40 14.90
CA LEU A 103 25.09 28.86 13.55
C LEU A 103 23.62 28.47 13.36
N LEU A 104 22.86 29.36 12.72
CA LEU A 104 21.63 29.02 12.00
C LEU A 104 21.94 28.05 10.86
N ASN A 105 21.09 27.04 10.64
CA ASN A 105 20.46 26.65 9.36
C ASN A 105 19.94 25.20 9.42
N GLY A 106 18.68 25.04 9.83
CA GLY A 106 17.90 23.80 9.72
C GLY A 106 16.44 24.14 9.43
N PRO A 107 15.65 23.21 8.84
CA PRO A 107 14.26 23.47 8.49
C PRO A 107 13.46 23.93 9.72
N GLN A 108 12.51 24.86 9.53
CA GLN A 108 11.73 25.44 10.63
C GLN A 108 11.01 24.34 11.44
N VAL A 109 11.26 24.31 12.75
CA VAL A 109 10.66 23.39 13.74
C VAL A 109 9.53 24.08 14.54
N ASP A 110 9.11 25.29 14.14
CA ASP A 110 8.07 26.02 14.85
C ASP A 110 6.68 25.73 14.26
N THR A 111 5.95 24.81 14.87
CA THR A 111 4.58 24.43 14.49
C THR A 111 3.51 25.39 15.05
N SER A 112 3.91 26.48 15.71
CA SER A 112 2.97 27.40 16.38
C SER A 112 2.45 28.55 15.49
N LYS A 113 2.87 28.63 14.22
CA LYS A 113 2.29 29.59 13.26
C LYS A 113 1.03 29.03 12.60
N ALA A 114 0.01 29.88 12.49
CA ALA A 114 -1.23 29.59 11.78
C ALA A 114 -0.94 29.10 10.35
N GLY A 115 -1.43 27.90 10.02
CA GLY A 115 -1.20 27.24 8.72
C GLY A 115 -0.71 25.80 8.79
N VAL A 116 -0.52 25.21 9.97
CA VAL A 116 -0.19 23.78 10.12
C VAL A 116 -1.47 22.95 10.15
N VAL A 117 -1.81 22.34 9.02
CA VAL A 117 -2.91 21.38 8.88
C VAL A 117 -2.33 19.97 9.02
N ALA A 118 -2.78 19.22 10.02
CA ALA A 118 -2.25 17.88 10.29
C ALA A 118 -3.32 16.79 10.47
N SER A 119 -4.56 16.99 10.04
CA SER A 119 -5.58 15.92 10.04
C SER A 119 -6.64 16.08 8.95
N GLN A 120 -7.07 14.95 8.38
CA GLN A 120 -8.08 14.83 7.33
C GLN A 120 -9.48 15.25 7.82
N ASP A 121 -9.78 15.07 9.10
CA ASP A 121 -11.07 15.47 9.69
C ASP A 121 -11.26 17.00 9.69
N GLN A 122 -10.17 17.77 9.83
CA GLN A 122 -10.20 19.23 9.68
C GLN A 122 -10.28 19.70 8.22
N VAL A 123 -10.01 18.82 7.26
CA VAL A 123 -10.20 19.10 5.83
C VAL A 123 -11.68 19.02 5.49
N ASP A 124 -12.39 18.03 6.03
CA ASP A 124 -13.83 17.85 5.83
C ASP A 124 -14.63 18.97 6.51
N ASP A 125 -14.29 19.35 7.76
CA ASP A 125 -14.92 20.47 8.48
C ASP A 125 -14.76 21.82 7.75
N LEU A 126 -13.65 22.02 7.02
CA LEU A 126 -13.38 23.25 6.28
C LEU A 126 -14.24 23.34 5.01
N LEU A 127 -14.49 22.20 4.35
CA LEU A 127 -15.32 22.13 3.14
C LEU A 127 -16.80 22.38 3.45
N ASP A 128 -17.31 21.80 4.55
CA ASP A 128 -18.68 22.02 5.02
C ASP A 128 -18.94 23.50 5.37
N SER A 129 -17.94 24.21 5.89
CA SER A 129 -18.06 25.63 6.26
C SER A 129 -18.11 26.60 5.07
N LEU A 130 -17.66 26.17 3.89
CA LEU A 130 -17.63 26.96 2.65
C LEU A 130 -18.84 26.71 1.73
N GLY A 131 -19.75 25.81 2.13
CA GLY A 131 -21.05 25.63 1.48
C GLY A 131 -21.05 24.78 0.21
N PHE A 132 -20.20 23.76 0.14
CA PHE A 132 -20.35 22.63 -0.79
C PHE A 132 -20.88 21.40 -0.07
#